data_AF-A0A928THM8-F1
#
_entry.id   AF-A0A928THM8-F1
#
_cell.length_a   1.000
_cell.length_b   1.000
_cell.length_c   1.000
_cell.angle_alpha   90.00
_cell.angle_beta   90.00
_cell.angle_gamma   90.00
#
_symmetry.space_group_name_H-M   'P 1'
#
loop_
_entity.id
_entity.type
_entity.pdbx_description
1 polymer ?
#
loop_
_entity_poly.entity_id
_entity_poly.type
_entity_poly.pdbx_seq_one_letter_code
_entity_poly.pdbx_strand_id
1 'polypeptide(L)'
;MSDFQWHQDSPRRIPARGFFEAPFRRQTWANILYLALSFPLGLTYFVVLVTVIATGGGMAITLVGIPILVGAMYAWPYLAEADRLMANALLRSAIPPLTFQQPERGGLWPGIRARLVSPATWLSLAYLLLRFPQGVAALVALCVALLAPVALVALPAYYWAGEGPEMFDGRHIDTFPEAIVLAVLGVALTFAGFHALNACACLSKRMTVALLTVPAALAPTHVPPAAEAPLPLDDEPAPAPRLVPGGPSISVDVAMRLVTVGGEPVDLTRREFDLLALFAANPGRPFSRDELLDRVWKGDYDVTDRTIDTHVQRLRKKLGDQADAIQTVWGVGYRFRER
;
A
#
# COMPACT_ATOMS: atom_id res chain seq x y z
N MET A 1 -7.56 -4.54 -21.11
CA MET A 1 -7.01 -5.87 -20.84
C MET A 1 -5.49 -5.78 -20.97
N SER A 2 -4.81 -5.37 -19.91
CA SER A 2 -3.35 -5.44 -19.83
C SER A 2 -3.00 -6.45 -18.76
N ASP A 3 -2.27 -7.47 -19.17
CA ASP A 3 -1.90 -8.65 -18.41
C ASP A 3 -1.26 -8.27 -17.07
N PHE A 4 -1.99 -8.54 -15.98
CA PHE A 4 -1.41 -8.65 -14.65
C PHE A 4 -0.68 -9.99 -14.61
N GLN A 5 0.54 -10.03 -15.16
CA GLN A 5 1.42 -11.18 -15.05
C GLN A 5 1.79 -11.36 -13.57
N TRP A 6 1.15 -12.33 -12.93
CA TRP A 6 1.69 -12.93 -11.71
C TRP A 6 3.11 -13.39 -12.04
N HIS A 7 4.11 -12.79 -11.40
CA HIS A 7 5.39 -13.46 -11.23
C HIS A 7 5.10 -14.76 -10.48
N GLN A 8 4.93 -15.85 -11.23
CA GLN A 8 5.01 -17.18 -10.69
C GLN A 8 6.46 -17.37 -10.26
N ASP A 9 6.73 -17.08 -8.99
CA ASP A 9 7.95 -17.54 -8.34
C ASP A 9 7.96 -19.06 -8.45
N SER A 10 8.72 -19.57 -9.42
CA SER A 10 9.02 -20.99 -9.54
C SER A 10 9.52 -21.48 -8.17
N PRO A 11 9.10 -22.65 -7.67
CA PRO A 11 9.52 -23.13 -6.36
C PRO A 11 11.04 -23.30 -6.36
N ARG A 12 11.75 -22.29 -5.85
CA ARG A 12 13.20 -22.32 -5.70
C ARG A 12 13.50 -23.47 -4.76
N ARG A 13 14.08 -24.56 -5.28
CA ARG A 13 14.61 -25.65 -4.46
C ARG A 13 15.49 -25.01 -3.38
N ILE A 14 15.12 -25.13 -2.11
CA ILE A 14 15.94 -24.61 -1.01
C ILE A 14 17.17 -25.52 -0.97
N PRO A 15 18.38 -25.05 -1.32
CA PRO A 15 19.57 -25.87 -1.19
C PRO A 15 19.75 -26.26 0.29
N ALA A 16 20.27 -27.44 0.59
CA ALA A 16 20.46 -27.92 1.97
C ALA A 16 21.22 -26.91 2.86
N ARG A 17 22.14 -26.13 2.26
CA ARG A 17 22.82 -24.99 2.92
C ARG A 17 21.85 -23.94 3.48
N GLY A 18 20.77 -23.64 2.75
CA GLY A 18 19.76 -22.66 3.14
C GLY A 18 18.84 -23.10 4.29
N PHE A 19 18.81 -24.39 4.64
CA PHE A 19 17.98 -24.88 5.75
C PHE A 19 18.54 -24.46 7.10
N PHE A 20 19.85 -24.63 7.32
CA PHE A 20 20.51 -24.27 8.58
C PHE A 20 20.79 -22.77 8.74
N GLU A 21 20.65 -22.00 7.68
CA GLU A 21 20.85 -20.54 7.70
C GLU A 21 19.73 -19.76 8.41
N ALA A 22 18.57 -20.39 8.65
CA ALA A 22 17.38 -19.72 9.16
C ALA A 22 17.62 -18.86 10.43
N PRO A 23 18.24 -19.36 11.52
CA PRO A 23 18.53 -18.53 12.71
C PRO A 23 19.57 -17.42 12.47
N PHE A 24 20.41 -17.55 11.44
CA PHE A 24 21.46 -16.57 11.14
C PHE A 24 20.97 -15.41 10.25
N ARG A 25 19.75 -15.53 9.68
CA ARG A 25 19.14 -14.48 8.87
C ARG A 25 18.48 -13.44 9.76
N ARG A 26 18.90 -12.18 9.64
CA ARG A 26 18.26 -11.03 10.33
C ARG A 26 16.75 -10.96 10.10
N GLN A 27 16.27 -11.36 8.92
CA GLN A 27 14.85 -11.37 8.59
C GLN A 27 14.04 -12.38 9.43
N THR A 28 14.64 -13.51 9.83
CA THR A 28 13.95 -14.49 10.69
C THR A 28 13.60 -13.87 12.04
N TRP A 29 14.53 -13.11 12.63
CA TRP A 29 14.28 -12.40 13.88
C TRP A 29 13.23 -11.29 13.74
N ALA A 30 13.21 -10.57 12.62
CA ALA A 30 12.17 -9.60 12.32
C ALA A 30 10.78 -10.26 12.18
N ASN A 31 10.71 -11.44 11.54
CA ASN A 31 9.49 -12.24 11.43
C ASN A 31 9.01 -12.72 12.80
N ILE A 32 9.92 -13.23 13.64
CA ILE A 32 9.62 -13.65 15.02
C ILE A 32 9.09 -12.48 15.84
N LEU A 33 9.75 -11.31 15.76
CA LEU A 33 9.31 -10.10 16.45
C LEU A 33 7.90 -9.69 16.00
N TYR A 34 7.61 -9.74 14.70
CA TYR A 34 6.27 -9.47 14.18
C TYR A 34 5.23 -10.45 14.74
N LEU A 35 5.53 -11.76 14.77
CA LEU A 35 4.63 -12.78 15.31
C LEU A 35 4.41 -12.60 16.82
N ALA A 36 5.47 -12.30 17.57
CA ALA A 36 5.40 -12.03 19.00
C ALA A 36 4.54 -10.78 19.32
N LEU A 37 4.65 -9.72 18.52
CA LEU A 37 3.84 -8.51 18.65
C LEU A 37 2.39 -8.70 18.16
N SER A 38 2.13 -9.68 17.28
CA SER A 38 0.81 -9.90 16.69
C SER A 38 -0.25 -10.25 17.75
N PHE A 39 0.12 -11.00 18.80
CA PHE A 39 -0.81 -11.34 19.89
C PHE A 39 -1.22 -10.15 20.76
N PRO A 40 -0.31 -9.42 21.44
CA PRO A 40 -0.70 -8.30 22.31
C PRO A 40 -1.42 -7.20 21.53
N LEU A 41 -1.00 -6.91 20.29
CA LEU A 41 -1.68 -5.94 19.44
C LEU A 41 -3.06 -6.43 19.00
N GLY A 42 -3.16 -7.69 18.54
CA GLY A 42 -4.44 -8.28 18.16
C GLY A 42 -5.44 -8.30 19.32
N LEU A 43 -5.00 -8.66 20.53
CA LEU A 43 -5.82 -8.60 21.74
C LEU A 43 -6.26 -7.16 22.04
N THR A 44 -5.35 -6.20 21.99
CA THR A 44 -5.67 -4.78 22.23
C THR A 44 -6.72 -4.27 21.25
N TYR A 45 -6.53 -4.52 19.95
CA TYR A 45 -7.49 -4.10 18.92
C TYR A 45 -8.85 -4.78 19.10
N PHE A 46 -8.86 -6.07 19.38
CA PHE A 46 -10.09 -6.82 19.59
C PHE A 46 -10.88 -6.32 20.80
N VAL A 47 -10.21 -6.13 21.95
CA VAL A 47 -10.85 -5.59 23.16
C VAL A 47 -11.43 -4.21 22.87
N VAL A 48 -10.65 -3.29 22.30
CA VAL A 48 -11.13 -1.94 21.96
C VAL A 48 -12.34 -1.98 21.02
N LEU A 49 -12.26 -2.77 19.94
CA LEU A 49 -13.35 -2.88 18.96
C LEU A 49 -14.61 -3.47 19.58
N VAL A 50 -14.50 -4.60 20.28
CA VAL A 50 -15.65 -5.26 20.90
C VAL A 50 -16.29 -4.35 21.94
N THR A 51 -15.49 -3.68 22.78
CA THR A 51 -16.01 -2.74 23.79
C THR A 51 -16.74 -1.56 23.14
N VAL A 52 -16.15 -0.94 22.12
CA VAL A 52 -16.73 0.22 21.44
C VAL A 52 -17.99 -0.15 20.66
N ILE A 53 -17.99 -1.28 19.96
CA ILE A 53 -19.17 -1.76 19.22
C ILE A 53 -20.29 -2.17 20.18
N ALA A 54 -19.98 -2.91 21.24
CA ALA A 54 -20.99 -3.32 22.23
C ALA A 54 -21.58 -2.12 22.98
N THR A 55 -20.74 -1.18 23.41
CA THR A 55 -21.16 0.03 24.13
C THR A 55 -21.93 0.97 23.22
N GLY A 56 -21.40 1.25 22.03
CA GLY A 56 -22.04 2.10 21.03
C GLY A 56 -23.36 1.51 20.53
N GLY A 57 -23.41 0.20 20.27
CA GLY A 57 -24.63 -0.51 19.89
C GLY A 57 -25.67 -0.52 21.01
N GLY A 58 -25.27 -0.83 22.24
CA GLY A 58 -26.17 -0.84 23.40
C GLY A 58 -26.74 0.55 23.72
N MET A 59 -25.93 1.60 23.58
CA MET A 59 -26.37 2.99 23.81
C MET A 59 -27.06 3.62 22.59
N ALA A 60 -27.10 2.97 21.43
CA ALA A 60 -27.73 3.53 20.24
C ALA A 60 -29.24 3.78 20.44
N ILE A 61 -29.89 2.97 21.29
CA ILE A 61 -31.30 3.14 21.68
C ILE A 61 -31.53 4.53 22.30
N THR A 62 -30.54 5.05 23.01
CA THR A 62 -30.58 6.38 23.66
C THR A 62 -30.05 7.50 22.77
N LEU A 63 -29.75 7.23 21.49
CA LEU A 63 -29.05 8.12 20.55
C LEU A 63 -27.59 8.48 20.92
N VAL A 64 -27.20 8.35 22.20
CA VAL A 64 -25.82 8.60 22.68
C VAL A 64 -24.81 7.63 22.06
N GLY A 65 -25.23 6.40 21.74
CA GLY A 65 -24.36 5.41 21.11
C GLY A 65 -23.98 5.70 19.66
N ILE A 66 -24.78 6.51 18.95
CA ILE A 66 -24.55 6.81 17.52
C ILE A 66 -23.24 7.59 17.32
N PRO A 67 -22.95 8.68 18.06
CA PRO A 67 -21.64 9.34 18.01
C PRO A 67 -20.45 8.41 18.30
N ILE A 68 -20.60 7.47 19.24
CA ILE A 68 -19.55 6.49 19.59
C ILE A 68 -19.24 5.60 18.39
N LEU A 69 -20.27 5.03 17.75
CA LEU A 69 -20.11 4.17 16.57
C LEU A 69 -19.56 4.93 15.37
N VAL A 70 -20.01 6.17 15.15
CA VAL A 70 -19.46 7.03 14.09
C VAL A 70 -17.98 7.31 14.36
N GLY A 71 -17.61 7.70 15.59
CA GLY A 71 -16.21 7.90 15.96
C GLY A 71 -15.36 6.64 15.76
N ALA A 72 -15.88 5.48 16.15
CA ALA A 72 -15.23 4.18 15.93
C ALA A 72 -14.95 3.91 14.45
N MET A 73 -15.93 4.23 13.59
CA MET A 73 -15.82 4.07 12.14
C MET A 73 -14.72 4.92 11.52
N TYR A 74 -14.47 6.10 12.08
CA TYR A 74 -13.32 6.93 11.70
C TYR A 74 -12.01 6.45 12.31
N ALA A 75 -12.03 5.76 13.45
CA ALA A 75 -10.84 5.34 14.20
C ALA A 75 -10.20 4.04 13.68
N TRP A 76 -10.99 2.99 13.40
CA TRP A 76 -10.44 1.70 12.98
C TRP A 76 -9.53 1.73 11.73
N PRO A 77 -9.70 2.61 10.74
CA PRO A 77 -8.79 2.60 9.60
C PRO A 77 -7.39 3.12 9.96
N TYR A 78 -7.27 3.98 10.97
CA TYR A 78 -5.97 4.38 11.52
C TYR A 78 -5.31 3.25 12.30
N LEU A 79 -6.08 2.42 13.00
CA LEU A 79 -5.55 1.22 13.67
C LEU A 79 -5.05 0.19 12.65
N ALA A 80 -5.79 -0.03 11.55
CA ALA A 80 -5.38 -0.90 10.46
C ALA A 80 -4.11 -0.37 9.76
N GLU A 81 -4.00 0.95 9.60
CA GLU A 81 -2.82 1.62 9.06
C GLU A 81 -1.59 1.44 9.97
N ALA A 82 -1.75 1.52 11.29
CA ALA A 82 -0.67 1.27 12.23
C ALA A 82 -0.13 -0.16 12.11
N ASP A 83 -1.00 -1.17 11.96
CA ASP A 83 -0.55 -2.55 11.72
C ASP A 83 0.12 -2.72 10.35
N ARG A 84 -0.40 -2.05 9.30
CA ARG A 84 0.23 -2.00 7.97
C ARG A 84 1.67 -1.47 8.04
N LEU A 85 1.90 -0.39 8.80
CA LEU A 85 3.22 0.19 8.99
C LEU A 85 4.17 -0.80 9.68
N MET A 86 3.69 -1.49 10.72
CA MET A 86 4.46 -2.56 11.37
C MET A 86 4.78 -3.71 10.41
N ALA A 87 3.81 -4.14 9.59
CA ALA A 87 4.02 -5.18 8.58
C ALA A 87 5.07 -4.75 7.54
N ASN A 88 5.01 -3.51 7.05
CA ASN A 88 6.00 -2.98 6.12
C ASN A 88 7.40 -2.90 6.74
N ALA A 89 7.50 -2.46 7.99
CA ALA A 89 8.76 -2.36 8.71
C ALA A 89 9.41 -3.73 8.99
N LEU A 90 8.62 -4.72 9.44
CA LEU A 90 9.16 -6.01 9.91
C LEU A 90 9.18 -7.09 8.82
N LEU A 91 8.21 -7.11 7.90
CA LEU A 91 8.07 -8.15 6.86
C LEU A 91 8.59 -7.72 5.48
N ARG A 92 9.24 -6.55 5.40
CA ARG A 92 9.73 -5.92 4.16
C ARG A 92 8.66 -5.97 3.05
N SER A 93 7.44 -5.59 3.41
CA SER A 93 6.35 -5.45 2.46
C SER A 93 6.23 -4.00 2.00
N ALA A 94 5.75 -3.81 0.78
CA ALA A 94 5.34 -2.52 0.25
C ALA A 94 3.82 -2.52 0.08
N ILE A 95 3.10 -2.70 1.19
CA ILE A 95 1.63 -2.64 1.17
C ILE A 95 1.27 -1.16 1.02
N PRO A 96 0.51 -0.75 -0.01
CA PRO A 96 0.12 0.65 -0.19
C PRO A 96 -0.77 1.15 0.96
N PRO A 97 -0.77 2.45 1.27
CA PRO A 97 -1.64 3.02 2.29
C PRO A 97 -3.11 2.83 1.91
N LEU A 98 -3.97 2.70 2.92
CA LEU A 98 -5.41 2.67 2.70
C LEU A 98 -5.86 4.06 2.24
N THR A 99 -6.17 4.21 0.95
CA THR A 99 -6.69 5.47 0.41
C THR A 99 -8.15 5.65 0.84
N PHE A 100 -8.38 6.47 1.85
CA PHE A 100 -9.71 6.96 2.17
C PHE A 100 -9.96 8.23 1.37
N GLN A 101 -11.10 8.31 0.67
CA GLN A 101 -11.55 9.59 0.14
C GLN A 101 -11.70 10.57 1.30
N GLN A 102 -10.99 11.70 1.24
CA GLN A 102 -11.19 12.78 2.18
C GLN A 102 -12.62 13.32 1.99
N PRO A 103 -13.35 13.63 3.07
CA PRO A 103 -14.70 14.16 2.94
C PRO A 103 -14.66 15.42 2.07
N GLU A 104 -15.46 15.43 0.99
CA GLU A 104 -15.72 16.65 0.22
C GLU A 104 -16.15 17.76 1.19
N ARG A 105 -15.72 19.00 0.98
CA ARG A 105 -16.12 20.13 1.83
C ARG A 105 -17.63 20.34 1.72
N GLY A 106 -18.39 19.70 2.62
CA GLY A 106 -19.84 19.82 2.73
C GLY A 106 -20.40 18.95 3.85
N GLY A 107 -20.78 19.55 4.98
CA GLY A 107 -21.56 18.94 6.07
C GLY A 107 -20.96 17.68 6.75
N LEU A 108 -21.46 17.32 7.94
CA LEU A 108 -21.05 16.08 8.62
C LEU A 108 -21.66 14.82 7.97
N TRP A 109 -22.85 14.94 7.39
CA TRP A 109 -23.63 13.81 6.89
C TRP A 109 -23.07 13.15 5.60
N PRO A 110 -22.64 13.90 4.57
CA PRO A 110 -22.03 13.31 3.38
C PRO A 110 -20.78 12.50 3.71
N GLY A 111 -19.94 12.96 4.64
CA GLY A 111 -18.74 12.25 5.09
C GLY A 111 -19.07 10.92 5.80
N ILE A 112 -20.05 10.92 6.71
CA ILE A 112 -20.51 9.69 7.38
C ILE A 112 -21.04 8.68 6.36
N ARG A 113 -21.87 9.13 5.40
CA ARG A 113 -22.42 8.27 4.35
C ARG A 113 -21.33 7.68 3.47
N ALA A 114 -20.35 8.47 3.06
CA ALA A 114 -19.21 8.00 2.26
C ALA A 114 -18.41 6.91 2.99
N ARG A 115 -18.19 7.07 4.31
CA ARG A 115 -17.50 6.06 5.13
C ARG A 115 -18.29 4.77 5.27
N LEU A 116 -19.61 4.85 5.45
CA LEU A 116 -20.48 3.68 5.58
C LEU A 116 -20.54 2.83 4.30
N VAL A 117 -20.46 3.45 3.12
CA VAL A 117 -20.52 2.72 1.84
C VAL A 117 -19.11 2.25 1.39
N SER A 118 -18.05 2.81 1.96
CA SER A 118 -16.67 2.47 1.57
C SER A 118 -16.30 1.04 1.97
N PRO A 119 -15.89 0.18 1.03
CA PRO A 119 -15.38 -1.16 1.35
C PRO A 119 -14.16 -1.13 2.27
N ALA A 120 -13.30 -0.13 2.13
CA ALA A 120 -12.07 0.01 2.92
C ALA A 120 -12.37 0.14 4.43
N THR A 121 -13.47 0.81 4.79
CA THR A 121 -13.94 0.93 6.17
C THR A 121 -14.22 -0.45 6.77
N TRP A 122 -15.00 -1.28 6.08
CA TRP A 122 -15.42 -2.59 6.58
C TRP A 122 -14.32 -3.64 6.49
N LEU A 123 -13.47 -3.57 5.47
CA LEU A 123 -12.26 -4.39 5.38
C LEU A 123 -11.27 -4.09 6.51
N SER A 124 -11.11 -2.83 6.90
CA SER A 124 -10.29 -2.45 8.06
C SER A 124 -10.83 -3.06 9.35
N LEU A 125 -12.15 -2.99 9.55
CA LEU A 125 -12.80 -3.61 10.71
C LEU A 125 -12.61 -5.15 10.71
N ALA A 126 -12.89 -5.80 9.57
CA ALA A 126 -12.72 -7.24 9.42
C ALA A 126 -11.26 -7.68 9.67
N TYR A 127 -10.30 -6.93 9.14
CA TYR A 127 -8.87 -7.15 9.35
C TYR A 127 -8.49 -7.09 10.83
N LEU A 128 -8.94 -6.06 11.55
CA LEU A 128 -8.61 -5.90 12.97
C LEU A 128 -9.28 -6.97 13.84
N LEU A 129 -10.50 -7.41 13.52
CA LEU A 129 -11.14 -8.53 14.20
C LEU A 129 -10.39 -9.85 13.96
N LEU A 130 -9.91 -10.08 12.74
CA LEU A 130 -9.12 -11.26 12.40
C LEU A 130 -7.71 -11.21 13.00
N ARG A 131 -7.24 -10.04 13.42
CA ARG A 131 -5.91 -9.86 14.01
C ARG A 131 -5.73 -10.63 15.31
N PHE A 132 -6.78 -10.74 16.12
CA PHE A 132 -6.73 -11.50 17.37
C PHE A 132 -6.54 -13.01 17.17
N PRO A 133 -7.40 -13.74 16.43
CA PRO A 133 -7.18 -15.18 16.21
C PRO A 133 -5.87 -15.46 15.47
N GLN A 134 -5.46 -14.57 14.56
CA GLN A 134 -4.15 -14.67 13.91
C GLN A 134 -2.99 -14.46 14.90
N GLY A 135 -3.12 -13.54 15.86
CA GLY A 135 -2.17 -13.34 16.94
C GLY A 135 -2.08 -14.54 17.89
N VAL A 136 -3.21 -15.15 18.24
CA VAL A 136 -3.25 -16.39 19.04
C VAL A 136 -2.54 -17.52 18.30
N ALA A 137 -2.84 -17.74 17.02
CA ALA A 137 -2.17 -18.76 16.21
C ALA A 137 -0.66 -18.51 16.10
N ALA A 138 -0.24 -17.25 15.94
CA ALA A 138 1.17 -16.86 15.92
C ALA A 138 1.87 -17.14 17.26
N LEU A 139 1.23 -16.83 18.39
CA LEU A 139 1.75 -17.12 19.72
C LEU A 139 1.92 -18.63 19.94
N VAL A 140 0.91 -19.42 19.58
CA VAL A 140 0.97 -20.89 19.67
C VAL A 140 2.12 -21.42 18.82
N ALA A 141 2.23 -20.98 17.56
CA ALA A 141 3.31 -21.39 16.68
C ALA A 141 4.69 -21.03 17.26
N LEU A 142 4.84 -19.84 17.85
CA LEU A 142 6.07 -19.37 18.48
C LEU A 142 6.44 -20.20 19.71
N CYS A 143 5.48 -20.48 20.58
CA CYS A 143 5.68 -21.35 21.74
C CYS A 143 6.08 -22.77 21.31
N VAL A 144 5.36 -23.37 20.36
CA VAL A 144 5.63 -24.74 19.90
C VAL A 144 6.98 -24.83 19.19
N ALA A 145 7.29 -23.88 18.31
CA ALA A 145 8.52 -23.89 17.51
C ALA A 145 9.79 -23.57 18.31
N LEU A 146 9.67 -22.93 19.47
CA LEU A 146 10.82 -22.54 20.29
C LEU A 146 10.93 -23.34 21.59
N LEU A 147 9.84 -23.53 22.34
CA LEU A 147 9.91 -24.16 23.67
C LEU A 147 10.09 -25.68 23.58
N ALA A 148 9.32 -26.36 22.72
CA ALA A 148 9.38 -27.83 22.64
C ALA A 148 10.76 -28.34 22.16
N PRO A 149 11.39 -27.77 21.12
CA PRO A 149 12.73 -28.18 20.70
C PRO A 149 13.79 -27.89 21.76
N VAL A 150 13.71 -26.73 22.45
CA VAL A 150 14.64 -26.38 23.52
C VAL A 150 14.57 -27.38 24.68
N ALA A 151 13.36 -27.80 25.07
CA ALA A 151 13.18 -28.82 26.09
C ALA A 151 13.85 -30.16 25.68
N LEU A 152 13.70 -30.58 24.42
CA LEU A 152 14.35 -31.78 23.88
C LEU A 152 15.89 -31.66 23.89
N VAL A 153 16.42 -30.51 23.49
CA VAL A 153 17.87 -30.24 23.50
C VAL A 153 18.45 -30.28 24.92
N ALA A 154 17.66 -29.87 25.93
CA ALA A 154 18.06 -29.87 27.33
C ALA A 154 18.03 -31.26 28.00
N LEU A 155 17.45 -32.28 27.35
CA LEU A 155 17.28 -33.63 27.94
C LEU A 155 18.55 -34.26 28.51
N PRO A 156 19.73 -34.20 27.86
CA PRO A 156 20.94 -34.81 28.42
C PRO A 156 21.36 -34.16 29.75
N ALA A 157 21.10 -32.86 29.92
CA ALA A 157 21.38 -32.16 31.16
C ALA A 157 20.39 -32.53 32.28
N TYR A 158 19.09 -32.65 31.95
CA TYR A 158 18.07 -33.13 32.88
C TYR A 158 18.34 -34.56 33.37
N TYR A 159 18.68 -35.46 32.44
CA TYR A 159 19.06 -36.83 32.76
C TYR A 159 20.27 -36.87 33.70
N TRP A 160 21.29 -36.04 33.43
CA TRP A 160 22.48 -35.97 34.29
C TRP A 160 22.19 -35.41 35.69
N ALA A 161 21.18 -34.56 35.83
CA ALA A 161 20.72 -34.01 37.11
C ALA A 161 19.92 -35.02 37.96
N GLY A 162 19.63 -36.22 37.45
CA GLY A 162 18.90 -37.27 38.17
C GLY A 162 17.38 -37.15 38.12
N GLU A 163 16.86 -36.17 37.38
CA GLU A 163 15.43 -36.00 37.11
C GLU A 163 15.17 -36.30 35.63
N GLY A 164 15.01 -37.59 35.29
CA GLY A 164 14.52 -37.97 33.98
C GLY A 164 13.13 -37.35 33.77
N PRO A 165 12.91 -36.51 32.75
CA PRO A 165 11.60 -35.88 32.58
C PRO A 165 10.60 -36.93 32.10
N GLU A 166 9.42 -36.95 32.72
CA GLU A 166 8.28 -37.66 32.15
C GLU A 166 7.87 -36.96 30.84
N MET A 167 7.87 -37.71 29.75
CA MET A 167 7.35 -37.24 28.47
C MET A 167 5.83 -37.12 28.54
N PHE A 168 5.25 -36.29 27.66
CA PHE A 168 3.80 -36.05 27.58
C PHE A 168 2.96 -37.33 27.37
N ASP A 169 3.55 -38.42 26.83
CA ASP A 169 2.92 -39.75 26.65
C ASP A 169 3.10 -40.67 27.88
N GLY A 170 3.54 -40.15 29.02
CA GLY A 170 3.80 -40.93 30.24
C GLY A 170 5.03 -41.83 30.17
N ARG A 171 5.84 -41.73 29.10
CA ARG A 171 7.10 -42.47 28.97
C ARG A 171 8.21 -41.79 29.76
N HIS A 172 8.97 -42.56 30.52
CA HIS A 172 10.19 -42.09 31.16
C HIS A 172 11.38 -42.32 30.24
N ILE A 173 12.34 -41.39 30.25
CA ILE A 173 13.59 -41.54 29.49
C ILE A 173 14.59 -42.25 30.40
N ASP A 174 14.66 -43.57 30.24
CA ASP A 174 15.39 -44.44 31.16
C ASP A 174 16.90 -44.49 30.87
N THR A 175 17.33 -44.00 29.70
CA THR A 175 18.73 -44.14 29.27
C THR A 175 19.34 -42.87 28.70
N PHE A 176 20.62 -42.63 29.00
CA PHE A 176 21.37 -41.49 28.46
C PHE A 176 21.48 -41.46 26.93
N PRO A 177 21.70 -42.60 26.22
CA PRO A 177 21.70 -42.61 24.76
C PRO A 177 20.36 -42.18 24.14
N GLU A 178 19.23 -42.54 24.76
CA GLU A 178 17.91 -42.10 24.33
C GLU A 178 17.75 -40.57 24.46
N ALA A 179 18.22 -39.99 25.58
CA ALA A 179 18.26 -38.55 25.77
C ALA A 179 19.10 -37.82 24.70
N ILE A 180 20.24 -38.40 24.28
CA ILE A 180 21.06 -37.84 23.20
C ILE A 180 20.32 -37.87 21.86
N VAL A 181 19.65 -38.98 21.52
CA VAL A 181 18.88 -39.10 20.27
C VAL A 181 17.77 -38.06 20.22
N LEU A 182 17.04 -37.89 21.32
CA LEU A 182 15.99 -36.88 21.42
C LEU A 182 16.54 -35.45 21.38
N ALA A 183 17.73 -35.20 21.95
CA ALA A 183 18.39 -33.91 21.84
C ALA A 183 18.78 -33.57 20.39
N VAL A 184 19.30 -34.54 19.63
CA VAL A 184 19.60 -34.36 18.20
C VAL A 184 18.31 -34.07 17.42
N LEU A 185 17.21 -34.77 17.73
CA LEU A 185 15.89 -34.47 17.17
C LEU A 185 15.44 -33.05 17.54
N GLY A 186 15.64 -32.61 18.78
CA GLY A 186 15.37 -31.24 19.24
C GLY A 186 16.15 -30.20 18.45
N VAL A 187 17.44 -30.45 18.15
CA VAL A 187 18.22 -29.57 17.28
C VAL A 187 17.60 -29.49 15.88
N ALA A 188 17.26 -30.63 15.27
CA ALA A 188 16.62 -30.65 13.95
C ALA A 188 15.26 -29.92 13.94
N LEU A 189 14.43 -30.14 14.96
CA LEU A 189 13.14 -29.48 15.15
C LEU A 189 13.30 -27.98 15.37
N THR A 190 14.38 -27.51 16.00
CA THR A 190 14.67 -26.08 16.16
C THR A 190 14.79 -25.39 14.79
N PHE A 191 15.56 -25.98 13.87
CA PHE A 191 15.71 -25.43 12.51
C PHE A 191 14.39 -25.49 11.73
N ALA A 192 13.66 -26.61 11.82
CA ALA A 192 12.32 -26.73 11.23
C ALA A 192 11.34 -25.68 11.79
N GLY A 193 11.42 -25.40 13.09
CA GLY A 193 10.64 -24.38 13.79
C GLY A 193 10.87 -22.98 13.22
N PHE A 194 12.13 -22.58 12.99
CA PHE A 194 12.42 -21.30 12.34
C PHE A 194 11.80 -21.17 10.94
N HIS A 195 11.78 -22.25 10.15
CA HIS A 195 11.11 -22.24 8.84
C HIS A 195 9.59 -22.17 8.98
N ALA A 196 9.01 -22.88 9.94
CA ALA A 196 7.58 -22.80 10.23
C ALA A 196 7.17 -21.37 10.64
N LEU A 197 7.95 -20.71 11.51
CA LEU A 197 7.70 -19.32 11.90
C LEU A 197 7.84 -18.35 10.73
N ASN A 198 8.83 -18.54 9.85
CA ASN A 198 8.95 -17.76 8.63
C ASN A 198 7.74 -17.97 7.69
N ALA A 199 7.22 -19.20 7.60
CA ALA A 199 6.02 -19.50 6.82
C ALA A 199 4.76 -18.84 7.43
N CYS A 200 4.61 -18.87 8.77
CA CYS A 200 3.55 -18.16 9.48
C CYS A 200 3.59 -16.65 9.22
N ALA A 201 4.77 -16.03 9.29
CA ALA A 201 4.93 -14.61 8.97
C ALA A 201 4.57 -14.28 7.51
N CYS A 202 4.90 -15.18 6.57
CA CYS A 202 4.47 -15.06 5.18
C CYS A 202 2.95 -15.15 5.02
N LEU A 203 2.29 -16.05 5.76
CA LEU A 203 0.84 -16.16 5.77
C LEU A 203 0.18 -14.88 6.32
N SER A 204 0.70 -14.34 7.43
CA SER A 204 0.22 -13.06 7.99
C SER A 204 0.41 -11.89 7.01
N LYS A 205 1.53 -11.85 6.28
CA LYS A 205 1.75 -10.88 5.20
C LYS A 205 0.69 -10.99 4.11
N ARG A 206 0.41 -12.21 3.63
CA ARG A 206 -0.62 -12.47 2.60
C ARG A 206 -2.00 -12.03 3.06
N MET A 207 -2.36 -12.32 4.30
CA MET A 207 -3.61 -11.87 4.90
C MET A 207 -3.72 -10.35 4.94
N THR A 208 -2.64 -9.68 5.37
CA THR A 208 -2.57 -8.20 5.42
C THR A 208 -2.70 -7.59 4.03
N VAL A 209 -2.01 -8.13 3.04
CA VAL A 209 -2.16 -7.71 1.64
C VAL A 209 -3.60 -7.91 1.18
N ALA A 210 -4.15 -9.13 1.30
CA ALA A 210 -5.47 -9.46 0.80
C ALA A 210 -6.60 -8.59 1.40
N LEU A 211 -6.48 -8.19 2.67
CA LEU A 211 -7.51 -7.41 3.37
C LEU A 211 -7.29 -5.90 3.30
N LEU A 212 -6.03 -5.42 3.27
CA LEU A 212 -5.73 -3.99 3.28
C LEU A 212 -5.42 -3.41 1.90
N THR A 213 -5.17 -4.23 0.89
CA THR A 213 -5.19 -3.74 -0.51
C THR A 213 -6.60 -3.88 -1.06
N VAL A 214 -7.30 -2.75 -1.21
CA VAL A 214 -8.53 -2.72 -2.00
C VAL A 214 -8.19 -3.20 -3.42
N PRO A 215 -8.93 -4.15 -4.02
CA PRO A 215 -8.67 -4.59 -5.39
C PRO A 215 -8.61 -3.39 -6.34
N ALA A 216 -7.64 -3.37 -7.25
CA ALA A 216 -7.52 -2.31 -8.26
C ALA A 216 -8.81 -2.11 -9.09
N ALA A 217 -9.68 -3.13 -9.14
CA ALA A 217 -11.00 -3.07 -9.76
C ALA A 217 -12.05 -2.22 -9.00
N LEU A 218 -11.81 -1.93 -7.72
CA LEU A 218 -12.66 -1.09 -6.85
C LEU A 218 -11.98 0.23 -6.49
N ALA A 219 -10.72 0.42 -6.89
CA ALA A 219 -10.01 1.69 -6.76
C ALA A 219 -10.29 2.56 -7.99
N PRO A 220 -10.61 3.87 -7.84
CA PRO A 220 -10.50 4.77 -8.99
C PRO A 220 -9.06 4.71 -9.51
N THR A 221 -8.88 4.72 -10.84
CA THR A 221 -7.60 4.49 -11.53
C THR A 221 -6.48 5.38 -10.99
N HIS A 222 -5.75 4.86 -10.00
CA HIS A 222 -4.57 5.53 -9.45
C HIS A 222 -3.39 5.23 -10.37
N VAL A 223 -3.06 6.18 -11.26
CA VAL A 223 -1.72 6.20 -11.88
C VAL A 223 -0.71 6.40 -10.76
N PRO A 224 0.32 5.56 -10.62
CA PRO A 224 1.28 5.67 -9.51
C PRO A 224 1.88 7.09 -9.44
N PRO A 225 2.21 7.58 -8.23
CA PRO A 225 2.92 8.84 -8.12
C PRO A 225 4.24 8.67 -8.89
N ALA A 226 4.53 9.64 -9.76
CA ALA A 226 5.79 9.68 -10.49
C ALA A 226 6.91 9.38 -9.48
N ALA A 227 7.69 8.35 -9.75
CA ALA A 227 8.92 8.09 -9.03
C ALA A 227 9.64 9.42 -8.85
N GLU A 228 9.97 9.76 -7.61
CA GLU A 228 10.89 10.84 -7.31
C GLU A 228 12.11 10.64 -8.21
N ALA A 229 12.23 11.49 -9.23
CA ALA A 229 13.45 11.59 -9.99
C ALA A 229 14.55 11.96 -9.00
N PRO A 230 15.71 11.28 -9.00
CA PRO A 230 16.82 11.67 -8.16
C PRO A 230 17.12 13.16 -8.36
N LEU A 231 17.25 13.90 -7.25
CA LEU A 231 17.70 15.29 -7.28
C LEU A 231 19.01 15.37 -8.07
N PRO A 232 19.14 16.31 -9.04
CA PRO A 232 20.39 16.48 -9.76
C PRO A 232 21.50 16.84 -8.77
N LEU A 233 22.60 16.09 -8.81
CA LEU A 233 23.86 16.53 -8.24
C LEU A 233 24.35 17.70 -9.11
N ASP A 234 24.66 18.83 -8.48
CA ASP A 234 25.21 20.01 -9.14
C ASP A 234 26.45 19.63 -9.96
N ASP A 235 26.47 20.06 -11.25
CA ASP A 235 27.60 20.18 -12.20
C ASP A 235 27.38 19.65 -13.64
N GLU A 236 26.17 19.28 -14.07
CA GLU A 236 25.89 19.14 -15.53
C GLU A 236 25.36 20.47 -16.14
N PRO A 237 25.93 20.95 -17.25
CA PRO A 237 25.37 22.11 -17.96
C PRO A 237 23.95 21.78 -18.43
N ALA A 238 23.00 22.64 -18.07
CA ALA A 238 21.58 22.45 -18.32
C ALA A 238 21.32 22.01 -19.78
N PRO A 239 20.55 20.94 -20.01
CA PRO A 239 20.25 20.47 -21.35
C PRO A 239 19.54 21.58 -22.14
N ALA A 240 19.91 21.75 -23.41
CA ALA A 240 19.34 22.74 -24.29
C ALA A 240 17.80 22.68 -24.29
N PRO A 241 17.11 23.84 -24.32
CA PRO A 241 15.65 23.90 -24.22
C PRO A 241 15.00 23.00 -25.27
N ARG A 242 14.15 22.07 -24.81
CA ARG A 242 13.42 21.15 -25.68
C ARG A 242 12.27 21.92 -26.33
N LEU A 243 12.49 22.40 -27.55
CA LEU A 243 11.45 23.03 -28.38
C LEU A 243 10.48 21.96 -28.88
N VAL A 244 9.20 22.14 -28.61
CA VAL A 244 8.13 21.30 -29.15
C VAL A 244 7.51 22.02 -30.36
N PRO A 245 7.44 21.40 -31.55
CA PRO A 245 6.87 22.06 -32.73
C PRO A 245 5.37 22.36 -32.54
N GLY A 246 4.99 23.64 -32.43
CA GLY A 246 3.60 24.09 -32.34
C GLY A 246 2.96 24.46 -33.70
N GLY A 247 3.60 24.11 -34.81
CA GLY A 247 3.26 24.61 -36.15
C GLY A 247 4.16 25.78 -36.58
N PRO A 248 4.04 26.28 -37.83
CA PRO A 248 4.98 27.27 -38.39
C PRO A 248 4.99 28.62 -37.65
N SER A 249 3.98 28.89 -36.82
CA SER A 249 3.81 30.17 -36.14
C SER A 249 3.71 30.04 -34.61
N ILE A 250 3.83 28.86 -34.01
CA ILE A 250 3.83 28.70 -32.54
C ILE A 250 5.08 27.91 -32.13
N SER A 251 5.90 28.50 -31.28
CA SER A 251 7.05 27.82 -30.65
C SER A 251 6.81 27.70 -29.14
N VAL A 252 7.08 26.53 -28.58
CA VAL A 252 6.95 26.24 -27.15
C VAL A 252 8.30 25.77 -26.61
N ASP A 253 8.90 26.58 -25.74
CA ASP A 253 10.08 26.24 -24.96
C ASP A 253 9.67 25.69 -23.59
N VAL A 254 9.82 24.38 -23.41
CA VAL A 254 9.41 23.69 -22.19
C VAL A 254 10.36 23.98 -21.02
N ALA A 255 11.64 24.22 -21.29
CA ALA A 255 12.63 24.46 -20.24
C ALA A 255 12.47 25.87 -19.67
N MET A 256 12.25 26.87 -20.53
CA MET A 256 12.06 28.27 -20.10
C MET A 256 10.60 28.64 -19.83
N ARG A 257 9.64 27.73 -20.11
CA ARG A 257 8.19 28.01 -20.08
C ARG A 257 7.79 29.22 -20.91
N LEU A 258 8.41 29.38 -22.08
CA LEU A 258 8.14 30.49 -23.00
C LEU A 258 7.36 30.00 -24.22
N VAL A 259 6.42 30.82 -24.66
CA VAL A 259 5.64 30.58 -25.88
C VAL A 259 5.76 31.79 -26.77
N THR A 260 6.09 31.59 -28.04
CA THR A 260 6.09 32.67 -29.03
C THR A 260 5.14 32.35 -30.17
N VAL A 261 4.35 33.33 -30.59
CA VAL A 261 3.48 33.24 -31.76
C VAL A 261 3.99 34.21 -32.83
N GLY A 262 4.37 33.70 -34.00
CA GLY A 262 4.94 34.50 -35.08
C GLY A 262 6.27 35.19 -34.73
N GLY A 263 6.99 34.67 -33.72
CA GLY A 263 8.22 35.27 -33.19
C GLY A 263 8.02 36.20 -31.99
N GLU A 264 6.77 36.59 -31.68
CA GLU A 264 6.45 37.46 -30.55
C GLU A 264 6.07 36.65 -29.29
N PRO A 265 6.56 37.01 -28.09
CA PRO A 265 6.26 36.29 -26.86
C PRO A 265 4.79 36.47 -26.44
N VAL A 266 4.16 35.38 -26.01
CA VAL A 266 2.79 35.35 -25.49
C VAL A 266 2.81 34.95 -24.03
N ASP A 267 2.29 35.82 -23.17
CA ASP A 267 2.20 35.56 -21.74
C ASP A 267 1.03 34.61 -21.41
N LEU A 268 1.36 33.37 -21.06
CA LEU A 268 0.41 32.34 -20.66
C LEU A 268 0.46 32.12 -19.16
N THR A 269 -0.70 31.92 -18.55
CA THR A 269 -0.74 31.42 -17.17
C THR A 269 -0.18 30.00 -17.13
N ARG A 270 0.24 29.55 -15.95
CA ARG A 270 0.78 28.20 -15.73
C ARG A 270 -0.06 27.10 -16.39
N ARG A 271 -1.39 27.14 -16.20
CA ARG A 271 -2.32 26.12 -16.73
C ARG A 271 -2.53 26.22 -18.24
N GLU A 272 -2.57 27.45 -18.78
CA GLU A 272 -2.64 27.67 -20.24
C GLU A 272 -1.38 27.14 -20.94
N PHE A 273 -0.21 27.38 -20.35
CA PHE A 273 1.06 26.84 -20.82
C PHE A 273 1.07 25.30 -20.78
N ASP A 274 0.72 24.71 -19.63
CA ASP A 274 0.76 23.26 -19.46
C ASP A 274 -0.20 22.55 -20.45
N LEU A 275 -1.37 23.15 -20.74
CA LEU A 275 -2.28 22.69 -21.80
C LEU A 275 -1.64 22.77 -23.19
N LEU A 276 -1.08 23.93 -23.56
CA LEU A 276 -0.47 24.12 -24.88
C LEU A 276 0.71 23.18 -25.10
N ALA A 277 1.55 23.00 -24.07
CA ALA A 277 2.69 22.08 -24.13
C ALA A 277 2.24 20.62 -24.30
N LEU A 278 1.17 20.20 -23.61
CA LEU A 278 0.60 18.86 -23.77
C LEU A 278 0.06 18.64 -25.18
N PHE A 279 -0.67 19.62 -25.72
CA PHE A 279 -1.21 19.60 -27.08
C PHE A 279 -0.10 19.57 -28.14
N ALA A 280 0.89 20.45 -28.02
CA ALA A 280 2.01 20.55 -28.96
C ALA A 280 2.87 19.28 -28.96
N ALA A 281 3.01 18.60 -27.81
CA ALA A 281 3.75 17.35 -27.71
C ALA A 281 3.01 16.15 -28.34
N ASN A 282 1.72 16.29 -28.63
CA ASN A 282 0.86 15.23 -29.17
C ASN A 282 -0.02 15.75 -30.31
N PRO A 283 0.57 16.24 -31.42
CA PRO A 283 -0.20 16.78 -32.55
C PRO A 283 -1.13 15.72 -33.13
N GLY A 284 -2.32 16.14 -33.56
CA GLY A 284 -3.34 15.26 -34.17
C GLY A 284 -4.17 14.45 -33.18
N ARG A 285 -3.63 14.12 -31.99
CA ARG A 285 -4.33 13.33 -30.99
C ARG A 285 -5.42 14.14 -30.27
N PRO A 286 -6.68 13.66 -30.24
CA PRO A 286 -7.71 14.22 -29.37
C PRO A 286 -7.50 13.79 -27.92
N PHE A 287 -7.75 14.73 -27.02
CA PHE A 287 -7.83 14.53 -25.58
C PHE A 287 -9.25 14.81 -25.11
N SER A 288 -9.79 13.91 -24.28
CA SER A 288 -11.06 14.18 -23.61
C SER A 288 -10.91 15.23 -22.52
N ARG A 289 -12.02 15.82 -22.06
CA ARG A 289 -11.98 16.78 -20.94
C ARG A 289 -11.44 16.13 -19.67
N ASP A 290 -11.89 14.91 -19.39
CA ASP A 290 -11.37 14.08 -18.29
C ASP A 290 -9.86 13.84 -18.42
N GLU A 291 -9.37 13.48 -19.61
CA GLU A 291 -7.92 13.29 -19.84
C GLU A 291 -7.12 14.59 -19.65
N LEU A 292 -7.67 15.74 -20.03
CA LEU A 292 -7.03 17.04 -19.84
C LEU A 292 -7.02 17.46 -18.37
N LEU A 293 -8.11 17.23 -17.64
CA LEU A 293 -8.19 17.41 -16.19
C LEU A 293 -7.14 16.54 -15.50
N ASP A 294 -7.11 15.25 -15.81
CA ASP A 294 -6.19 14.29 -15.20
C ASP A 294 -4.71 14.60 -15.50
N ARG A 295 -4.40 15.17 -16.67
CA ARG A 295 -3.01 15.43 -17.06
C ARG A 295 -2.49 16.77 -16.61
N VAL A 296 -3.30 17.82 -16.72
CA VAL A 296 -2.88 19.19 -16.44
C VAL A 296 -3.26 19.61 -15.03
N TRP A 297 -4.43 19.22 -14.51
CA TRP A 297 -4.93 19.59 -13.18
C TRP A 297 -4.69 18.54 -12.08
N LYS A 298 -3.69 17.66 -12.25
CA LYS A 298 -3.29 16.64 -11.26
C LYS A 298 -3.34 17.17 -9.81
N GLY A 299 -4.28 16.66 -9.01
CA GLY A 299 -4.43 17.01 -7.59
C GLY A 299 -5.35 18.20 -7.27
N ASP A 300 -5.88 18.90 -8.28
CA ASP A 300 -6.87 19.97 -8.10
C ASP A 300 -8.29 19.42 -8.32
N TYR A 301 -8.91 18.92 -7.24
CA TYR A 301 -10.19 18.21 -7.28
C TYR A 301 -11.44 19.11 -7.41
N ASP A 302 -11.27 20.45 -7.46
CA ASP A 302 -12.36 21.44 -7.59
C ASP A 302 -12.63 21.87 -9.05
N VAL A 303 -12.10 21.13 -10.02
CA VAL A 303 -12.03 21.54 -11.42
C VAL A 303 -12.92 20.65 -12.28
N THR A 304 -13.87 21.24 -12.99
CA THR A 304 -14.83 20.54 -13.85
C THR A 304 -14.47 20.67 -15.31
N ASP A 305 -15.15 19.92 -16.17
CA ASP A 305 -15.14 20.07 -17.64
C ASP A 305 -15.26 21.53 -18.11
N ARG A 306 -16.06 22.32 -17.40
CA ARG A 306 -16.27 23.74 -17.72
C ARG A 306 -15.03 24.60 -17.50
N THR A 307 -14.15 24.18 -16.60
CA THR A 307 -12.87 24.83 -16.38
C THR A 307 -11.92 24.57 -17.55
N ILE A 308 -11.88 23.34 -18.08
CA ILE A 308 -11.12 23.04 -19.31
C ILE A 308 -11.59 23.95 -20.45
N ASP A 309 -12.90 24.04 -20.68
CA ASP A 309 -13.47 24.87 -21.73
C ASP A 309 -13.06 26.34 -21.57
N THR A 310 -13.07 26.85 -20.33
CA THR A 310 -12.65 28.22 -20.00
C THR A 310 -11.17 28.46 -20.28
N HIS A 311 -10.29 27.53 -19.89
CA HIS A 311 -8.86 27.64 -20.13
C HIS A 311 -8.52 27.51 -21.61
N VAL A 312 -9.19 26.62 -22.35
CA VAL A 312 -9.04 26.49 -23.80
C VAL A 312 -9.53 27.77 -24.50
N GLN A 313 -10.63 28.37 -24.05
CA GLN A 313 -11.12 29.63 -24.60
C GLN A 313 -10.14 30.79 -24.37
N ARG A 314 -9.58 30.91 -23.15
CA ARG A 314 -8.56 31.92 -22.84
C ARG A 314 -7.28 31.70 -23.63
N LEU A 315 -6.84 30.45 -23.74
CA LEU A 315 -5.67 30.06 -24.53
C LEU A 315 -5.87 30.43 -26.01
N ARG A 316 -7.00 30.08 -26.63
CA ARG A 316 -7.33 30.50 -28.00
C ARG A 316 -7.30 32.01 -28.17
N LYS A 317 -7.86 32.77 -27.22
CA LYS A 317 -7.84 34.24 -27.27
C LYS A 317 -6.41 34.79 -27.25
N LYS A 318 -5.51 34.19 -26.46
CA LYS A 318 -4.09 34.59 -26.37
C LYS A 318 -3.27 34.15 -27.58
N LEU A 319 -3.66 33.09 -28.26
CA LEU A 319 -3.01 32.62 -29.50
C LEU A 319 -3.41 33.43 -30.75
N GLY A 320 -4.42 34.30 -30.65
CA GLY A 320 -4.82 35.20 -31.74
C GLY A 320 -5.16 34.46 -33.03
N ASP A 321 -4.50 34.85 -34.13
CA ASP A 321 -4.70 34.25 -35.47
C ASP A 321 -4.36 32.75 -35.53
N GLN A 322 -3.68 32.22 -34.50
CA GLN A 322 -3.38 30.79 -34.37
C GLN A 322 -4.34 30.05 -33.43
N ALA A 323 -5.47 30.65 -33.05
CA ALA A 323 -6.50 30.01 -32.22
C ALA A 323 -7.00 28.66 -32.79
N ASP A 324 -7.05 28.55 -34.12
CA ASP A 324 -7.49 27.35 -34.85
C ASP A 324 -6.50 26.17 -34.75
N ALA A 325 -5.31 26.38 -34.17
CA ALA A 325 -4.38 25.31 -33.84
C ALA A 325 -4.96 24.35 -32.79
N ILE A 326 -5.82 24.83 -31.90
CA ILE A 326 -6.55 23.99 -30.94
C ILE A 326 -7.97 23.79 -31.44
N GLN A 327 -8.29 22.58 -31.89
CA GLN A 327 -9.59 22.26 -32.49
C GLN A 327 -10.50 21.51 -31.51
N THR A 328 -11.79 21.82 -31.57
CA THR A 328 -12.81 21.05 -30.84
C THR A 328 -13.17 19.81 -31.67
N VAL A 329 -13.08 18.63 -31.07
CA VAL A 329 -13.56 17.37 -31.63
C VAL A 329 -14.88 17.03 -30.95
N TRP A 330 -15.98 17.17 -31.70
CA TRP A 330 -17.33 16.96 -31.18
C TRP A 330 -17.50 15.57 -30.56
N GLY A 331 -18.06 15.52 -29.36
CA GLY A 331 -18.25 14.27 -28.61
C GLY A 331 -16.98 13.69 -27.97
N VAL A 332 -15.82 14.32 -28.15
CA VAL A 332 -14.54 13.82 -27.60
C VAL A 332 -13.87 14.86 -26.72
N GLY A 333 -13.52 16.03 -27.25
CA GLY A 333 -12.79 17.05 -26.49
C GLY A 333 -11.97 17.97 -27.39
N TYR A 334 -10.67 18.08 -27.13
CA TYR A 334 -9.79 19.02 -27.83
C TYR A 334 -8.58 18.32 -28.42
N ARG A 335 -8.12 18.79 -29.57
CA ARG A 335 -6.89 18.31 -30.21
C ARG A 335 -6.05 19.46 -30.70
N PHE A 336 -4.76 19.21 -30.83
CA PHE A 336 -3.90 20.08 -31.61
C PHE A 336 -3.98 19.70 -33.09
N ARG A 337 -4.10 20.68 -33.98
CA ARG A 337 -4.13 20.43 -35.42
C ARG A 337 -2.79 19.81 -35.85
N GLU A 338 -2.87 18.60 -36.39
CA GLU A 338 -1.76 18.00 -37.14
C GLU A 338 -1.60 18.76 -38.46
N ARG A 339 -0.36 18.90 -38.91
CA ARG A 339 0.01 19.67 -40.10
C ARG A 339 -0.90 19.40 -41.29
#